data_AF-A0A5B8V249-F1
#
_entry.id   AF-A0A5B8V249-F1
#
_cell.length_a   1.000
_cell.length_b   1.000
_cell.length_c   1.000
_cell.angle_alpha   90.00
_cell.angle_beta   90.00
_cell.angle_gamma   90.00
#
_symmetry.space_group_name_H-M   'P 1'
#
loop_
_entity.id
_entity.type
_entity.pdbx_description
1 polymer ?
#
loop_
_entity_poly.entity_id
_entity_poly.type
_entity_poly.pdbx_seq_one_letter_code
_entity_poly.pdbx_strand_id
1 'polypeptide(L)'
;MKDILKAKASRIKLLITDCDGVLTDGGVYYGEDGETLKKFNIRDGMGVERLRKLTAIETAIITGEKSPSLIQRAQKLQITELHLLAKDKPAVLKEILSRLQLAAEEVAYIGDDYNDLDIMKLVRFTASPADALPAIKSQVDYVCENKGGEGCFREFAELIIDLKSPFALPGQRNEVITLNNGRKIGKGEQCYIIAEIGINHNGDLETAKRLIDEAVAAKADAVKFQKRTPEICVPKDQWEVMRDTPWGRMTYIDYKRKTEFGIAEYATIDQYCKKVGIDWFVSAWDVPSVDFMERFDTIMYKLASASLTDFALIERILETGRPLMLSTGMSTMKEIENALAFIEVFSPGYPLFVAHSTSSYPCKPEELNLKMIQTLENKFPGIPIGYSGHETGLATTVGAVAMGATFVERHFTLDRAMWGSDHAASVEPQGFQRLVRDIRDVETAAGDGIKKVYESELAPMKRLRVNISDEYKEKPLMS
;
A
#
# COMPACT_ATOMS: atom_id res chain seq x y z
N MET A 1 9.48 23.12 6.78
CA MET A 1 10.41 22.33 7.64
C MET A 1 10.50 20.88 7.16
N LYS A 2 9.37 20.15 7.06
CA LYS A 2 9.34 18.73 6.62
C LYS A 2 9.99 18.46 5.25
N ASP A 3 9.76 19.32 4.25
CA ASP A 3 10.34 19.14 2.90
C ASP A 3 11.87 19.34 2.87
N ILE A 4 12.37 20.25 3.70
CA ILE A 4 13.82 20.51 3.83
C ILE A 4 14.49 19.29 4.47
N LEU A 5 13.91 18.75 5.56
CA LEU A 5 14.42 17.54 6.20
C LEU A 5 14.37 16.34 5.27
N LYS A 6 13.30 16.20 4.47
CA LYS A 6 13.21 15.14 3.46
C LYS A 6 14.29 15.27 2.38
N ALA A 7 14.49 16.47 1.85
CA ALA A 7 15.54 16.74 0.88
C ALA A 7 16.94 16.44 1.46
N LYS A 8 17.15 16.69 2.75
CA LYS A 8 18.38 16.31 3.47
C LYS A 8 18.52 14.79 3.57
N ALA A 9 17.52 14.10 4.11
CA ALA A 9 17.51 12.66 4.34
C ALA A 9 17.64 11.81 3.06
N SER A 10 17.08 12.27 1.94
CA SER A 10 17.03 11.52 0.67
C SER A 10 18.40 11.03 0.16
N ARG A 11 19.48 11.76 0.45
CA ARG A 11 20.84 11.45 -0.03
C ARG A 11 21.70 10.68 0.97
N ILE A 12 21.22 10.48 2.20
CA ILE A 12 22.04 9.91 3.28
C ILE A 12 22.34 8.44 3.01
N LYS A 13 23.61 8.07 3.05
CA LYS A 13 24.10 6.68 2.93
C LYS A 13 24.85 6.22 4.19
N LEU A 14 25.28 7.17 5.02
CA LEU A 14 25.99 6.92 6.26
C LEU A 14 25.44 7.79 7.39
N LEU A 15 25.10 7.18 8.52
CA LEU A 15 24.82 7.90 9.77
C LEU A 15 25.99 7.73 10.75
N ILE A 16 26.64 8.84 11.07
CA ILE A 16 27.73 8.89 12.04
C ILE A 16 27.18 9.39 13.38
N THR A 17 27.62 8.80 14.48
CA THR A 17 27.25 9.21 15.83
C THR A 17 28.47 9.44 16.70
N ASP A 18 28.41 10.42 17.59
CA ASP A 18 29.23 10.37 18.81
C ASP A 18 28.76 9.20 19.71
N CYS A 19 29.58 8.82 20.69
CA CYS A 19 29.22 7.80 21.66
C CYS A 19 28.69 8.41 22.95
N ASP A 20 29.44 9.31 23.56
CA ASP A 20 29.14 9.82 24.89
C ASP A 20 28.14 10.98 24.78
N GLY A 21 27.09 10.95 25.58
CA GLY A 21 25.98 11.92 25.44
C GLY A 21 25.02 11.61 24.29
N VAL A 22 25.29 10.61 23.44
CA VAL A 22 24.35 10.12 22.41
C VAL A 22 23.95 8.66 22.65
N LEU A 23 24.87 7.71 22.43
CA LEU A 23 24.63 6.27 22.65
C LEU A 23 24.67 5.88 24.13
N THR A 24 25.31 6.71 24.95
CA THR A 24 25.36 6.63 26.41
C THR A 24 24.77 7.90 27.02
N ASP A 25 24.43 7.84 28.30
CA ASP A 25 23.90 8.97 29.08
C ASP A 25 25.00 9.93 29.56
N GLY A 26 26.22 9.83 29.02
CA GLY A 26 27.40 10.58 29.48
C GLY A 26 27.95 10.11 30.83
N GLY A 27 27.29 9.15 31.49
CA GLY A 27 27.73 8.59 32.76
C GLY A 27 28.82 7.53 32.60
N VAL A 28 29.80 7.55 33.52
CA VAL A 28 30.81 6.50 33.65
C VAL A 28 30.83 6.02 35.09
N TYR A 29 30.67 4.71 35.29
CA TYR A 29 30.80 4.08 36.61
C TYR A 29 32.21 3.52 36.76
N TYR A 30 32.84 3.80 37.90
CA TYR A 30 34.16 3.27 38.25
C TYR A 30 34.01 2.17 39.31
N GLY A 31 34.51 0.97 39.00
CA GLY A 31 34.60 -0.13 39.95
C GLY A 31 35.77 0.03 40.90
N GLU A 32 35.78 -0.76 41.98
CA GLU A 32 36.86 -0.73 43.00
C GLU A 32 38.22 -1.11 42.41
N ASP A 33 38.23 -1.96 41.38
CA ASP A 33 39.43 -2.40 40.65
C ASP A 33 39.81 -1.48 39.47
N GLY A 34 39.13 -0.34 39.32
CA GLY A 34 39.38 0.63 38.26
C GLY A 34 38.72 0.30 36.91
N GLU A 35 37.84 -0.72 36.85
CA GLU A 35 37.03 -0.93 35.66
C GLU A 35 36.09 0.25 35.40
N THR A 36 35.78 0.49 34.12
CA THR A 36 34.82 1.51 33.69
C THR A 36 33.63 0.86 33.02
N LEU A 37 32.43 1.17 33.50
CA LEU A 37 31.17 0.71 32.92
C LEU A 37 30.42 1.88 32.30
N LYS A 38 29.83 1.64 31.13
CA LYS A 38 28.95 2.56 30.42
C LYS A 38 27.63 1.86 30.14
N LYS A 39 26.53 2.61 30.20
CA LYS A 39 25.19 2.11 29.89
C LYS A 39 24.82 2.49 28.45
N PHE A 40 24.40 1.50 27.67
CA PHE A 40 23.90 1.70 26.30
C PHE A 40 22.41 1.41 26.24
N ASN A 41 21.68 2.17 25.42
CA ASN A 41 20.28 1.87 25.17
C ASN A 41 20.12 0.69 24.20
N ILE A 42 19.20 -0.23 24.49
CA ILE A 42 18.88 -1.33 23.58
C ILE A 42 18.18 -0.81 22.32
N ARG A 43 17.32 0.21 22.44
CA ARG A 43 16.54 0.77 21.33
C ARG A 43 17.43 1.42 20.27
N ASP A 44 18.54 2.06 20.67
CA ASP A 44 19.52 2.61 19.72
C ASP A 44 20.14 1.52 18.84
N GLY A 45 20.39 0.35 19.42
CA GLY A 45 20.83 -0.82 18.65
C GLY A 45 19.82 -1.26 17.59
N MET A 46 18.52 -1.18 17.88
CA MET A 46 17.49 -1.42 16.86
C MET A 46 17.48 -0.35 15.78
N GLY A 47 17.85 0.90 16.10
CA GLY A 47 17.99 1.98 15.13
C GLY A 47 19.05 1.67 14.08
N VAL A 48 20.22 1.19 14.54
CA VAL A 48 21.31 0.72 13.67
C VAL A 48 20.82 -0.40 12.74
N GLU A 49 20.19 -1.43 13.30
CA GLU A 49 19.72 -2.57 12.53
C GLU A 49 18.65 -2.19 11.49
N ARG A 50 17.73 -1.29 11.86
CA ARG A 50 16.65 -0.85 10.99
C ARG A 50 17.13 0.07 9.88
N LEU A 51 18.08 0.97 10.13
CA LEU A 51 18.68 1.81 9.08
C LEU A 51 19.28 0.93 7.98
N ARG A 52 20.09 -0.06 8.37
CA ARG A 52 20.68 -1.01 7.44
C ARG A 52 19.62 -1.81 6.69
N LYS A 53 18.65 -2.41 7.40
CA LYS A 53 17.64 -3.28 6.78
C LYS A 53 16.62 -2.56 5.89
N LEU A 54 16.21 -1.35 6.25
CA LEU A 54 15.11 -0.64 5.58
C LEU A 54 15.58 0.38 4.55
N THR A 55 16.83 0.86 4.65
CA THR A 55 17.31 1.96 3.80
C THR A 55 18.71 1.76 3.22
N ALA A 56 19.36 0.63 3.53
CA ALA A 56 20.77 0.38 3.21
C ALA A 56 21.73 1.49 3.69
N ILE A 57 21.36 2.22 4.75
CA ILE A 57 22.24 3.18 5.40
C ILE A 57 23.14 2.44 6.37
N GLU A 58 24.45 2.63 6.20
CA GLU A 58 25.45 2.14 7.14
C GLU A 58 25.66 3.11 8.30
N THR A 59 26.25 2.62 9.39
CA THR A 59 26.46 3.41 10.61
C THR A 59 27.92 3.46 11.02
N ALA A 60 28.34 4.60 11.54
CA ALA A 60 29.69 4.84 12.05
C ALA A 60 29.69 5.44 13.45
N ILE A 61 30.72 5.16 14.24
CA ILE A 61 31.01 5.85 15.50
C ILE A 61 32.34 6.57 15.39
N ILE A 62 32.36 7.86 15.76
CA ILE A 62 33.59 8.63 15.97
C ILE A 62 33.56 9.14 17.40
N THR A 63 34.55 8.77 18.21
CA THR A 63 34.63 9.19 19.62
C THR A 63 36.06 9.56 20.01
N GLY A 64 36.18 10.53 20.92
CA GLY A 64 37.45 10.91 21.54
C GLY A 64 37.97 9.89 22.56
N GLU A 65 37.12 8.95 22.98
CA GLU A 65 37.42 7.99 24.04
C GLU A 65 37.76 6.60 23.50
N LYS A 66 38.45 5.80 24.33
CA LYS A 66 38.68 4.38 24.06
C LYS A 66 38.03 3.56 25.17
N SER A 67 36.97 2.83 24.82
CA SER A 67 36.26 1.96 25.76
C SER A 67 36.12 0.53 25.22
N PRO A 68 36.54 -0.51 25.98
CA PRO A 68 36.33 -1.90 25.59
C PRO A 68 34.85 -2.26 25.37
N SER A 69 33.94 -1.69 26.17
CA SER A 69 32.49 -1.93 26.05
C SER A 69 31.93 -1.36 24.75
N LEU A 70 32.44 -0.21 24.28
CA LEU A 70 32.07 0.37 23.00
C LEU A 70 32.49 -0.51 21.82
N ILE A 71 33.72 -1.06 21.85
CA ILE A 71 34.22 -1.97 20.81
C ILE A 71 33.30 -3.19 20.70
N GLN A 72 32.96 -3.81 21.83
CA GLN A 72 32.06 -4.96 21.86
C GLN A 72 30.65 -4.60 21.36
N ARG A 73 30.14 -3.41 21.72
CA ARG A 73 28.83 -2.93 21.27
C ARG A 73 28.80 -2.69 19.76
N ALA A 74 29.81 -2.04 19.21
CA ALA A 74 29.94 -1.78 17.78
C ALA A 74 30.02 -3.07 16.97
N GLN A 75 30.80 -4.06 17.44
CA GLN A 75 30.87 -5.40 16.83
C GLN A 75 29.51 -6.09 16.85
N LYS A 76 28.81 -6.08 18.00
CA LYS A 76 27.49 -6.71 18.13
C LYS A 76 26.45 -6.10 17.20
N LEU A 77 26.50 -4.79 16.97
CA LEU A 77 25.58 -4.08 16.08
C LEU A 77 26.02 -4.11 14.61
N GLN A 78 27.22 -4.66 14.34
CA GLN A 78 27.85 -4.67 13.02
C GLN A 78 27.99 -3.24 12.46
N ILE A 79 28.49 -2.32 13.29
CA ILE A 79 28.81 -0.95 12.86
C ILE A 79 30.02 -1.01 11.93
N THR A 80 29.92 -0.41 10.75
CA THR A 80 30.92 -0.56 9.68
C THR A 80 32.18 0.25 9.94
N GLU A 81 32.07 1.30 10.74
CA GLU A 81 33.13 2.27 10.99
C GLU A 81 33.23 2.58 12.49
N LEU A 82 34.36 2.30 13.10
CA LEU A 82 34.63 2.63 14.51
C LEU A 82 35.97 3.34 14.64
N HIS A 83 35.92 4.63 14.97
CA HIS A 83 37.10 5.48 15.13
C HIS A 83 37.20 5.95 16.59
N LEU A 84 38.23 5.43 17.28
CA LEU A 84 38.50 5.71 18.69
C LEU A 84 39.64 6.73 18.83
N LEU A 85 39.69 7.44 19.95
CA LEU A 85 40.72 8.45 20.24
C LEU A 85 40.77 9.57 19.18
N ALA A 86 39.64 9.85 18.53
CA ALA A 86 39.52 10.85 17.48
C ALA A 86 39.45 12.26 18.10
N LYS A 87 40.58 12.98 18.11
CA LYS A 87 40.64 14.38 18.54
C LYS A 87 40.21 15.37 17.47
N ASP A 88 40.40 15.02 16.20
CA ASP A 88 40.00 15.82 15.02
C ASP A 88 38.93 15.04 14.24
N LYS A 89 37.67 15.21 14.62
CA LYS A 89 36.52 14.56 13.96
C LYS A 89 36.40 14.96 12.48
N PRO A 90 36.62 16.23 12.07
CA PRO A 90 36.68 16.61 10.66
C PRO A 90 37.73 15.85 9.83
N ALA A 91 38.92 15.60 10.36
CA ALA A 91 39.94 14.81 9.68
C ALA A 91 39.49 13.36 9.49
N VAL A 92 38.94 12.74 10.54
CA VAL A 92 38.39 11.36 10.48
C VAL A 92 37.25 11.27 9.46
N LEU A 93 36.35 12.27 9.42
CA LEU A 93 35.29 12.32 8.40
C LEU A 93 35.89 12.29 6.99
N LYS A 94 36.92 13.09 6.71
CA LYS A 94 37.56 13.11 5.37
C LYS A 94 38.15 11.75 4.99
N GLU A 95 38.75 11.04 5.95
CA GLU A 95 39.27 9.69 5.73
C GLU A 95 38.16 8.68 5.42
N ILE A 96 37.05 8.74 6.16
CA ILE A 96 35.87 7.90 5.92
C ILE A 96 35.28 8.18 4.53
N LEU A 97 35.06 9.46 4.19
CA LEU A 97 34.51 9.86 2.88
C LEU A 97 35.38 9.36 1.72
N SER A 98 36.70 9.50 1.84
CA SER A 98 37.65 9.01 0.83
C SER A 98 37.57 7.50 0.66
N ARG A 99 37.57 6.74 1.76
CA ARG A 99 37.57 5.28 1.72
C ARG A 99 36.25 4.68 1.25
N LEU A 100 35.13 5.27 1.66
CA LEU A 100 33.78 4.80 1.28
C LEU A 100 33.29 5.41 -0.04
N GLN A 101 34.08 6.30 -0.67
CA GLN A 101 33.71 7.03 -1.88
C GLN A 101 32.38 7.79 -1.72
N LEU A 102 32.17 8.39 -0.55
CA LEU A 102 30.98 9.17 -0.24
C LEU A 102 31.26 10.66 -0.34
N ALA A 103 30.24 11.42 -0.74
CA ALA A 103 30.25 12.87 -0.60
C ALA A 103 29.77 13.27 0.80
N ALA A 104 30.19 14.44 1.29
CA ALA A 104 29.75 14.94 2.60
C ALA A 104 28.22 15.17 2.62
N GLU A 105 27.62 15.42 1.45
CA GLU A 105 26.18 15.50 1.24
C GLU A 105 25.44 14.17 1.42
N GLU A 106 26.15 13.06 1.59
CA GLU A 106 25.59 11.72 1.78
C GLU A 106 25.72 11.25 3.25
N VAL A 107 26.15 12.16 4.14
CA VAL A 107 26.40 11.85 5.55
C VAL A 107 25.44 12.59 6.46
N ALA A 108 24.93 11.87 7.45
CA ALA A 108 24.23 12.42 8.60
C ALA A 108 25.08 12.28 9.86
N TYR A 109 24.94 13.20 10.81
CA TYR A 109 25.69 13.21 12.07
C TYR A 109 24.80 13.51 13.27
N ILE A 110 25.01 12.83 14.39
CA ILE A 110 24.39 13.17 15.68
C ILE A 110 25.46 13.30 16.78
N GLY A 111 25.37 14.39 17.55
CA GLY A 111 26.30 14.76 18.62
C GLY A 111 25.68 15.75 19.60
N ASP A 112 26.35 16.02 20.71
CA ASP A 112 25.79 16.73 21.87
C ASP A 112 26.66 17.88 22.41
N ASP A 113 27.95 17.97 22.03
CA ASP A 113 28.93 18.89 22.63
C ASP A 113 29.74 19.69 21.57
N TYR A 114 30.56 20.65 22.03
CA TYR A 114 31.34 21.57 21.19
C TYR A 114 32.33 20.87 20.26
N ASN A 115 32.83 19.70 20.62
CA ASN A 115 33.73 18.90 19.79
C ASN A 115 33.04 18.36 18.52
N ASP A 116 31.71 18.43 18.44
CA ASP A 116 30.91 18.01 17.29
C ASP A 116 30.64 19.13 16.28
N LEU A 117 30.79 20.40 16.68
CA LEU A 117 30.37 21.54 15.86
C LEU A 117 31.04 21.56 14.48
N ASP A 118 32.33 21.25 14.42
CA ASP A 118 33.07 21.35 13.17
C ASP A 118 32.76 20.20 12.21
N ILE A 119 32.44 19.00 12.72
CA ILE A 119 31.96 17.90 11.86
C ILE A 119 30.51 18.14 11.42
N MET A 120 29.66 18.68 12.29
CA MET A 120 28.26 19.03 11.97
C MET A 120 28.17 20.04 10.80
N LYS A 121 29.08 21.00 10.71
CA LYS A 121 29.13 21.99 9.61
C LYS A 121 29.48 21.38 8.25
N LEU A 122 30.07 20.19 8.23
CA LEU A 122 30.56 19.56 7.00
C LEU A 122 29.55 18.60 6.36
N VAL A 123 28.59 18.09 7.13
CA VAL A 123 27.67 17.03 6.69
C VAL A 123 26.29 17.59 6.31
N ARG A 124 25.45 16.77 5.67
CA ARG A 124 24.16 17.22 5.14
C ARG A 124 23.08 17.38 6.20
N PHE A 125 22.97 16.40 7.10
CA PHE A 125 21.85 16.28 8.01
C PHE A 125 22.35 16.06 9.44
N THR A 126 22.04 16.99 10.34
CA THR A 126 22.54 16.96 11.72
C THR A 126 21.42 16.83 12.73
N ALA A 127 21.68 16.12 13.82
CA ALA A 127 20.79 16.08 14.97
C ALA A 127 21.55 16.20 16.30
N SER A 128 20.81 16.49 17.37
CA SER A 128 21.33 16.44 18.73
C SER A 128 20.34 15.84 19.71
N PRO A 129 20.79 15.21 20.80
CA PRO A 129 19.95 14.85 21.95
C PRO A 129 19.21 16.05 22.58
N ALA A 130 18.13 15.79 23.32
CA ALA A 130 17.34 16.83 23.99
C ALA A 130 18.14 17.63 25.05
N ASP A 131 19.07 16.94 25.72
CA ASP A 131 19.94 17.45 26.76
C ASP A 131 21.30 17.97 26.26
N ALA A 132 21.51 18.00 24.95
CA ALA A 132 22.68 18.63 24.33
C ALA A 132 22.80 20.11 24.71
N LEU A 133 24.02 20.66 24.60
CA LEU A 133 24.28 22.06 24.91
C LEU A 133 23.40 23.00 24.05
N PRO A 134 22.92 24.13 24.59
CA PRO A 134 22.09 25.07 23.83
C PRO A 134 22.74 25.54 22.52
N ALA A 135 24.07 25.69 22.50
CA ALA A 135 24.83 26.07 21.32
C ALA A 135 24.72 25.02 20.19
N ILE A 136 24.64 23.73 20.53
CA ILE A 136 24.48 22.62 19.57
C ILE A 136 23.05 22.60 19.05
N LYS A 137 22.06 22.65 19.96
CA LYS A 137 20.64 22.63 19.60
C LYS A 137 20.25 23.74 18.63
N SER A 138 20.93 24.89 18.69
CA SER A 138 20.70 26.02 17.78
C SER A 138 21.29 25.85 16.37
N GLN A 139 22.14 24.84 16.15
CA GLN A 139 22.91 24.64 14.91
C GLN A 139 22.55 23.34 14.17
N VAL A 140 21.79 22.44 14.79
CA VAL A 140 21.38 21.18 14.18
C VAL A 140 20.04 21.29 13.43
N ASP A 141 19.82 20.39 12.47
CA ASP A 141 18.56 20.34 11.73
C ASP A 141 17.40 19.77 12.56
N TYR A 142 17.72 18.89 13.51
CA TYR A 142 16.75 18.21 14.35
C TYR A 142 17.23 18.08 15.79
N VAL A 143 16.43 18.54 16.75
CA VAL A 143 16.68 18.29 18.17
C VAL A 143 15.76 17.16 18.60
N CYS A 144 16.35 16.06 19.08
CA CYS A 144 15.59 14.91 19.55
C CYS A 144 14.74 15.27 20.78
N GLU A 145 13.64 14.55 20.97
CA GLU A 145 12.86 14.57 22.20
C GLU A 145 13.56 13.76 23.31
N ASN A 146 14.24 12.68 22.93
CA ASN A 146 14.99 11.83 23.85
C ASN A 146 16.40 12.38 24.15
N LYS A 147 16.89 12.05 25.35
CA LYS A 147 18.23 12.40 25.83
C LYS A 147 19.30 11.40 25.39
N GLY A 148 20.56 11.75 25.63
CA GLY A 148 21.68 10.82 25.54
C GLY A 148 21.44 9.53 26.33
N GLY A 149 21.68 8.38 25.72
CA GLY A 149 21.48 7.06 26.36
C GLY A 149 20.01 6.67 26.60
N GLU A 150 19.05 7.51 26.25
CA GLU A 150 17.61 7.26 26.40
C GLU A 150 16.90 6.88 25.08
N GLY A 151 17.62 6.87 23.96
CA GLY A 151 17.08 6.46 22.66
C GLY A 151 17.10 7.54 21.58
N CYS A 152 17.86 8.62 21.75
CA CYS A 152 17.93 9.71 20.77
C CYS A 152 18.49 9.25 19.41
N PHE A 153 19.47 8.34 19.39
CA PHE A 153 19.97 7.77 18.14
C PHE A 153 18.87 6.98 17.43
N ARG A 154 18.08 6.18 18.17
CA ARG A 154 16.92 5.48 17.63
C ARG A 154 15.91 6.44 17.02
N GLU A 155 15.59 7.52 17.73
CA GLU A 155 14.66 8.53 17.26
C GLU A 155 15.13 9.15 15.93
N PHE A 156 16.41 9.54 15.86
CA PHE A 156 16.96 10.11 14.64
C PHE A 156 17.03 9.10 13.49
N ALA A 157 17.34 7.83 13.80
CA ALA A 157 17.30 6.74 12.85
C ALA A 157 15.89 6.54 12.27
N GLU A 158 14.83 6.53 13.10
CA GLU A 158 13.45 6.45 12.61
C GLU A 158 13.08 7.67 11.77
N LEU A 159 13.48 8.87 12.17
CA LEU A 159 13.23 10.07 11.37
C LEU A 159 13.84 9.93 9.97
N ILE A 160 15.09 9.48 9.86
CA ILE A 160 15.73 9.25 8.56
C ILE A 160 15.01 8.15 7.77
N ILE A 161 14.63 7.04 8.42
CA ILE A 161 13.88 5.95 7.79
C ILE A 161 12.55 6.47 7.25
N ASP A 162 11.77 7.21 8.05
CA ASP A 162 10.47 7.74 7.66
C ASP A 162 10.59 8.76 6.53
N LEU A 163 11.64 9.59 6.55
CA LEU A 163 11.90 10.57 5.50
C LEU A 163 12.40 9.92 4.20
N LYS A 164 13.08 8.78 4.27
CA LYS A 164 13.54 7.98 3.12
C LYS A 164 12.55 6.91 2.68
N SER A 165 11.56 6.59 3.53
CA SER A 165 10.57 5.56 3.25
C SER A 165 9.79 5.96 2.00
N PRO A 166 9.71 5.06 1.01
CA PRO A 166 9.12 5.34 -0.29
C PRO A 166 7.58 5.35 -0.29
N PHE A 167 6.92 5.47 0.86
CA PHE A 167 5.63 6.16 0.83
C PHE A 167 5.91 7.62 0.45
N ALA A 168 5.94 7.83 -0.86
CA ALA A 168 6.09 9.10 -1.51
C ALA A 168 5.27 10.14 -0.75
N LEU A 169 5.88 11.31 -0.50
CA LEU A 169 5.07 12.49 -0.25
C LEU A 169 4.10 12.61 -1.45
N PRO A 170 2.89 13.13 -1.24
CA PRO A 170 1.92 13.32 -2.32
C PRO A 170 2.61 14.02 -3.50
N GLY A 171 2.68 13.32 -4.66
CA GLY A 171 3.26 13.90 -5.88
C GLY A 171 4.08 12.99 -6.81
N GLN A 172 4.28 11.68 -6.53
CA GLN A 172 5.08 10.82 -7.44
C GLN A 172 4.49 9.44 -7.80
N ARG A 173 3.26 9.13 -7.40
CA ARG A 173 2.52 8.03 -8.03
C ARG A 173 1.44 8.60 -8.93
N ASN A 174 1.25 7.99 -10.10
CA ASN A 174 0.15 8.37 -10.97
C ASN A 174 -1.15 7.94 -10.29
N GLU A 175 -2.01 8.91 -9.97
CA GLU A 175 -3.39 8.66 -9.49
C GLU A 175 -4.24 7.87 -10.51
N VAL A 176 -3.69 7.62 -11.70
CA VAL A 176 -4.26 6.88 -12.81
C VAL A 176 -3.25 5.85 -13.30
N ILE A 177 -3.64 4.58 -13.30
CA ILE A 177 -2.88 3.48 -13.89
C ILE A 177 -3.45 3.19 -15.28
N THR A 178 -2.57 3.04 -16.27
CA THR A 178 -2.94 2.65 -17.64
C THR A 178 -2.64 1.17 -17.83
N LEU A 179 -3.66 0.39 -18.15
CA LEU A 179 -3.53 -1.03 -18.48
C LEU A 179 -2.91 -1.22 -19.88
N ASN A 180 -2.48 -2.44 -20.19
CA ASN A 180 -1.88 -2.79 -21.49
C ASN A 180 -2.79 -2.50 -22.70
N ASN A 181 -4.11 -2.57 -22.52
CA ASN A 181 -5.11 -2.23 -23.53
C ASN A 181 -5.38 -0.72 -23.66
N GLY A 182 -4.68 0.13 -22.88
CA GLY A 182 -4.85 1.59 -22.85
C GLY A 182 -5.95 2.08 -21.92
N ARG A 183 -6.71 1.20 -21.26
CA ARG A 183 -7.73 1.59 -20.27
C ARG A 183 -7.06 2.26 -19.08
N LYS A 184 -7.61 3.40 -18.67
CA LYS A 184 -7.17 4.15 -17.50
C LYS A 184 -8.09 3.87 -16.32
N ILE A 185 -7.51 3.64 -15.15
CA ILE A 185 -8.23 3.42 -13.91
C ILE A 185 -7.61 4.31 -12.84
N GLY A 186 -8.42 5.16 -12.22
CA GLY A 186 -7.93 6.12 -11.25
C GLY A 186 -8.85 7.32 -11.05
N LYS A 187 -8.36 8.33 -10.33
CA LYS A 187 -9.14 9.53 -10.03
C LYS A 187 -9.40 10.34 -11.30
N GLY A 188 -10.62 10.83 -11.46
CA GLY A 188 -11.04 11.58 -12.65
C GLY A 188 -11.33 10.73 -13.89
N GLU A 189 -11.04 9.43 -13.84
CA GLU A 189 -11.43 8.48 -14.87
C GLU A 189 -12.76 7.81 -14.50
N GLN A 190 -13.41 7.21 -15.49
CA GLN A 190 -14.63 6.44 -15.26
C GLN A 190 -14.34 5.20 -14.39
N CYS A 191 -15.15 5.00 -13.36
CA CYS A 191 -15.10 3.88 -12.43
C CYS A 191 -15.11 2.56 -13.19
N TYR A 192 -14.11 1.72 -12.89
CA TYR A 192 -13.94 0.42 -13.52
C TYR A 192 -14.74 -0.65 -12.79
N ILE A 193 -15.70 -1.27 -13.48
CA ILE A 193 -16.70 -2.17 -12.88
C ILE A 193 -16.39 -3.63 -13.24
N ILE A 194 -16.12 -4.43 -12.22
CA ILE A 194 -15.69 -5.83 -12.34
C ILE A 194 -16.84 -6.76 -11.92
N ALA A 195 -17.26 -7.64 -12.84
CA ALA A 195 -18.14 -8.76 -12.55
C ALA A 195 -17.31 -9.97 -12.09
N GLU A 196 -17.29 -10.24 -10.78
CA GLU A 196 -16.59 -11.39 -10.21
C GLU A 196 -17.41 -12.66 -10.44
N ILE A 197 -17.10 -13.40 -11.50
CA ILE A 197 -17.66 -14.73 -11.76
C ILE A 197 -17.14 -15.71 -10.72
N GLY A 198 -15.87 -15.58 -10.31
CA GLY A 198 -15.25 -16.43 -9.31
C GLY A 198 -15.34 -17.90 -9.70
N ILE A 199 -16.13 -18.67 -8.96
CA ILE A 199 -16.42 -20.10 -9.20
C ILE A 199 -17.90 -20.38 -9.50
N ASN A 200 -18.73 -19.35 -9.72
CA ASN A 200 -20.17 -19.50 -9.96
C ASN A 200 -20.51 -20.23 -11.28
N HIS A 201 -19.50 -20.45 -12.13
CA HIS A 201 -19.60 -21.31 -13.32
C HIS A 201 -19.68 -22.80 -12.96
N ASN A 202 -19.37 -23.20 -11.72
CA ASN A 202 -19.45 -24.58 -11.24
C ASN A 202 -18.69 -25.60 -12.14
N GLY A 203 -17.56 -25.20 -12.72
CA GLY A 203 -16.79 -26.03 -13.66
C GLY A 203 -17.45 -26.25 -15.03
N ASP A 204 -18.53 -25.53 -15.36
CA ASP A 204 -19.20 -25.59 -16.67
C ASP A 204 -18.84 -24.38 -17.56
N LEU A 205 -18.29 -24.67 -18.73
CA LEU A 205 -17.81 -23.67 -19.69
C LEU A 205 -18.96 -22.93 -20.37
N GLU A 206 -20.11 -23.57 -20.59
CA GLU A 206 -21.27 -22.89 -21.18
C GLU A 206 -21.90 -21.92 -20.18
N THR A 207 -21.98 -22.29 -18.91
CA THR A 207 -22.35 -21.37 -17.83
C THR A 207 -21.37 -20.20 -17.74
N ALA A 208 -20.06 -20.43 -17.84
CA ALA A 208 -19.06 -19.35 -17.87
C ALA A 208 -19.28 -18.37 -19.04
N LYS A 209 -19.54 -18.86 -20.26
CA LYS A 209 -19.85 -18.00 -21.42
C LYS A 209 -21.12 -17.18 -21.22
N ARG A 210 -22.18 -17.80 -20.68
CA ARG A 210 -23.43 -17.08 -20.36
C ARG A 210 -23.22 -15.97 -19.33
N LEU A 211 -22.39 -16.22 -18.31
CA LEU A 211 -22.03 -15.19 -17.33
C LEU A 211 -21.26 -14.04 -18.00
N ILE A 212 -20.36 -14.34 -18.94
CA ILE A 212 -19.64 -13.33 -19.72
C ILE A 212 -20.63 -12.51 -20.57
N ASP A 213 -21.57 -13.16 -21.26
CA ASP A 213 -22.57 -12.48 -22.10
C ASP A 213 -23.43 -11.51 -21.28
N GLU A 214 -23.88 -11.93 -20.10
CA GLU A 214 -24.69 -11.09 -19.21
C GLU A 214 -23.87 -9.93 -18.61
N ALA A 215 -22.58 -10.13 -18.33
CA ALA A 215 -21.68 -9.05 -17.90
C ALA A 215 -21.47 -8.01 -19.02
N VAL A 216 -21.28 -8.45 -20.27
CA VAL A 216 -21.21 -7.57 -21.46
C VAL A 216 -22.53 -6.83 -21.66
N ALA A 217 -23.67 -7.51 -21.56
CA ALA A 217 -24.99 -6.89 -21.66
C ALA A 217 -25.22 -5.83 -20.57
N ALA A 218 -24.66 -6.05 -19.38
CA ALA A 218 -24.67 -5.09 -18.29
C ALA A 218 -23.66 -3.95 -18.45
N LYS A 219 -22.78 -4.01 -19.46
CA LYS A 219 -21.67 -3.07 -19.69
C LYS A 219 -20.66 -3.04 -18.54
N ALA A 220 -20.38 -4.20 -17.96
CA ALA A 220 -19.22 -4.37 -17.09
C ALA A 220 -17.94 -4.07 -17.89
N ASP A 221 -16.93 -3.51 -17.22
CA ASP A 221 -15.64 -3.25 -17.87
C ASP A 221 -14.82 -4.54 -17.95
N ALA A 222 -14.93 -5.42 -16.95
CA ALA A 222 -14.25 -6.71 -16.92
C ALA A 222 -15.05 -7.83 -16.25
N VAL A 223 -14.69 -9.07 -16.59
CA VAL A 223 -15.03 -10.27 -15.82
C VAL A 223 -13.80 -10.79 -15.09
N LYS A 224 -14.01 -11.35 -13.90
CA LYS A 224 -12.94 -11.96 -13.11
C LYS A 224 -13.29 -13.39 -12.68
N PHE A 225 -12.31 -14.28 -12.81
CA PHE A 225 -12.37 -15.67 -12.37
C PHE A 225 -11.41 -15.91 -11.20
N GLN A 226 -11.37 -17.14 -10.68
CA GLN A 226 -10.38 -17.56 -9.69
C GLN A 226 -9.56 -18.73 -10.21
N LYS A 227 -8.24 -18.61 -10.13
CA LYS A 227 -7.31 -19.71 -10.40
C LYS A 227 -6.64 -20.14 -9.11
N ARG A 228 -6.72 -21.43 -8.81
CA ARG A 228 -6.01 -22.04 -7.68
C ARG A 228 -5.48 -23.42 -8.02
N THR A 229 -4.55 -23.88 -7.20
CA THR A 229 -4.13 -25.27 -7.10
C THR A 229 -4.84 -25.84 -5.87
N PRO A 230 -5.90 -26.67 -6.03
CA PRO A 230 -6.70 -27.16 -4.90
C PRO A 230 -5.86 -27.79 -3.78
N GLU A 231 -4.79 -28.50 -4.13
CA GLU A 231 -3.88 -29.16 -3.19
C GLU A 231 -3.07 -28.18 -2.32
N ILE A 232 -2.91 -26.93 -2.76
CA ILE A 232 -2.21 -25.88 -2.02
C ILE A 232 -3.21 -25.08 -1.18
N CYS A 233 -4.33 -24.69 -1.80
CA CYS A 233 -5.25 -23.73 -1.18
C CYS A 233 -6.28 -24.36 -0.24
N VAL A 234 -6.49 -25.68 -0.29
CA VAL A 234 -7.40 -26.38 0.63
C VAL A 234 -6.58 -26.95 1.79
N PRO A 235 -6.88 -26.57 3.05
CA PRO A 235 -6.23 -27.17 4.23
C PRO A 235 -6.41 -28.69 4.25
N LYS A 236 -5.35 -29.46 4.55
CA LYS A 236 -5.35 -30.93 4.47
C LYS A 236 -6.40 -31.60 5.34
N ASP A 237 -6.73 -31.01 6.50
CA ASP A 237 -7.78 -31.48 7.41
C ASP A 237 -9.19 -31.36 6.80
N GLN A 238 -9.37 -30.51 5.78
CA GLN A 238 -10.63 -30.35 5.08
C GLN A 238 -10.82 -31.30 3.90
N TRP A 239 -9.76 -31.97 3.42
CA TRP A 239 -9.81 -32.71 2.14
C TRP A 239 -10.88 -33.79 2.13
N GLU A 240 -10.89 -34.65 3.15
CA GLU A 240 -11.77 -35.82 3.25
C GLU A 240 -13.17 -35.49 3.79
N VAL A 241 -13.47 -34.21 4.06
CA VAL A 241 -14.80 -33.79 4.52
C VAL A 241 -15.80 -33.98 3.38
N MET A 242 -16.76 -34.87 3.58
CA MET A 242 -17.81 -35.14 2.58
C MET A 242 -18.75 -33.94 2.43
N ARG A 243 -19.06 -33.57 1.19
CA ARG A 243 -20.02 -32.53 0.82
C ARG A 243 -21.08 -33.07 -0.12
N ASP A 244 -22.30 -32.59 0.05
CA ASP A 244 -23.39 -32.81 -0.92
C ASP A 244 -23.25 -31.76 -2.03
N THR A 245 -23.00 -32.24 -3.24
CA THR A 245 -22.80 -31.41 -4.44
C THR A 245 -23.83 -31.78 -5.52
N PRO A 246 -24.02 -30.95 -6.56
CA PRO A 246 -24.92 -31.26 -7.69
C PRO A 246 -24.51 -32.54 -8.45
N TRP A 247 -23.27 -33.00 -8.28
CA TRP A 247 -22.72 -34.19 -8.93
C TRP A 247 -22.67 -35.41 -8.01
N GLY A 248 -23.38 -35.35 -6.88
CA GLY A 248 -23.39 -36.39 -5.85
C GLY A 248 -22.48 -36.06 -4.66
N ARG A 249 -22.45 -36.98 -3.70
CA ARG A 249 -21.67 -36.83 -2.48
C ARG A 249 -20.19 -37.13 -2.77
N MET A 250 -19.30 -36.19 -2.49
CA MET A 250 -17.85 -36.33 -2.74
C MET A 250 -17.02 -35.64 -1.66
N THR A 251 -15.72 -35.91 -1.64
CA THR A 251 -14.78 -35.23 -0.74
C THR A 251 -14.67 -33.75 -1.12
N TYR A 252 -14.31 -32.89 -0.16
CA TYR A 252 -14.18 -31.45 -0.42
C TYR A 252 -13.07 -31.16 -1.45
N ILE A 253 -11.97 -31.93 -1.42
CA ILE A 253 -10.88 -31.77 -2.39
C ILE A 253 -11.32 -32.15 -3.81
N ASP A 254 -12.08 -33.24 -3.98
CA ASP A 254 -12.57 -33.67 -5.30
C ASP A 254 -13.59 -32.69 -5.87
N TYR A 255 -14.44 -32.14 -5.02
CA TYR A 255 -15.30 -31.01 -5.39
C TYR A 255 -14.48 -29.84 -5.93
N LYS A 256 -13.43 -29.41 -5.21
CA LYS A 256 -12.60 -28.27 -5.64
C LYS A 256 -11.87 -28.56 -6.95
N ARG A 257 -11.35 -29.78 -7.16
CA ARG A 257 -10.78 -30.20 -8.44
C ARG A 257 -11.81 -30.13 -9.57
N LYS A 258 -13.04 -30.56 -9.32
CA LYS A 258 -14.09 -30.63 -10.34
C LYS A 258 -14.54 -29.26 -10.85
N THR A 259 -14.51 -28.24 -9.99
CA THR A 259 -14.88 -26.86 -10.37
C THR A 259 -13.72 -26.05 -10.95
N GLU A 260 -12.48 -26.51 -10.78
CA GLU A 260 -11.29 -25.78 -11.20
C GLU A 260 -11.07 -25.95 -12.70
N PHE A 261 -10.97 -24.85 -13.44
CA PHE A 261 -10.70 -24.89 -14.87
C PHE A 261 -9.23 -25.16 -15.18
N GLY A 262 -9.01 -25.92 -16.27
CA GLY A 262 -7.70 -26.21 -16.83
C GLY A 262 -7.36 -25.30 -18.00
N ILE A 263 -6.29 -25.66 -18.72
CA ILE A 263 -5.76 -24.85 -19.82
C ILE A 263 -6.73 -24.73 -21.00
N ALA A 264 -7.49 -25.79 -21.31
CA ALA A 264 -8.40 -25.80 -22.45
C ALA A 264 -9.62 -24.90 -22.21
N GLU A 265 -10.14 -24.90 -20.98
CA GLU A 265 -11.26 -24.07 -20.57
C GLU A 265 -10.83 -22.60 -20.52
N TYR A 266 -9.70 -22.27 -19.88
CA TYR A 266 -9.19 -20.89 -19.86
C TYR A 266 -8.80 -20.38 -21.25
N ALA A 267 -8.28 -21.22 -22.14
CA ALA A 267 -8.05 -20.83 -23.54
C ALA A 267 -9.34 -20.50 -24.28
N THR A 268 -10.42 -21.24 -23.99
CA THR A 268 -11.73 -20.92 -24.56
C THR A 268 -12.29 -19.60 -23.99
N ILE A 269 -12.13 -19.37 -22.69
CA ILE A 269 -12.52 -18.10 -22.03
C ILE A 269 -11.73 -16.93 -22.62
N ASP A 270 -10.41 -17.05 -22.77
CA ASP A 270 -9.56 -16.02 -23.35
C ASP A 270 -10.01 -15.61 -24.76
N GLN A 271 -10.22 -16.60 -25.63
CA GLN A 271 -10.72 -16.36 -26.99
C GLN A 271 -12.11 -15.73 -26.98
N TYR A 272 -12.99 -16.16 -26.07
CA TYR A 272 -14.35 -15.65 -25.97
C TYR A 272 -14.37 -14.20 -25.51
N CYS A 273 -13.65 -13.85 -24.43
CA CYS A 273 -13.53 -12.49 -23.93
C CYS A 273 -12.96 -11.53 -24.97
N LYS A 274 -11.91 -11.94 -25.71
CA LYS A 274 -11.36 -11.18 -26.84
C LYS A 274 -12.38 -10.95 -27.96
N LYS A 275 -13.20 -11.96 -28.27
CA LYS A 275 -14.23 -11.87 -29.31
C LYS A 275 -15.34 -10.88 -28.94
N VAL A 276 -15.78 -10.88 -27.68
CA VAL A 276 -16.88 -10.00 -27.21
C VAL A 276 -16.37 -8.63 -26.74
N GLY A 277 -15.06 -8.43 -26.66
CA GLY A 277 -14.44 -7.15 -26.31
C GLY A 277 -14.55 -6.79 -24.83
N ILE A 278 -14.46 -7.78 -23.94
CA ILE A 278 -14.44 -7.57 -22.48
C ILE A 278 -13.09 -7.98 -21.89
N ASP A 279 -12.63 -7.18 -20.94
CA ASP A 279 -11.41 -7.49 -20.20
C ASP A 279 -11.64 -8.71 -19.29
N TRP A 280 -10.61 -9.54 -19.14
CA TRP A 280 -10.66 -10.68 -18.24
C TRP A 280 -9.34 -10.91 -17.53
N PHE A 281 -9.43 -11.37 -16.29
CA PHE A 281 -8.28 -11.71 -15.45
C PHE A 281 -8.73 -12.63 -14.31
N VAL A 282 -7.81 -13.00 -13.42
CA VAL A 282 -8.11 -13.88 -12.29
C VAL A 282 -7.62 -13.32 -10.95
N SER A 283 -8.28 -13.76 -9.87
CA SER A 283 -7.60 -13.86 -8.58
C SER A 283 -6.72 -15.11 -8.57
N ALA A 284 -5.40 -14.92 -8.48
CA ALA A 284 -4.45 -16.03 -8.29
C ALA A 284 -4.31 -16.31 -6.79
N TRP A 285 -4.48 -17.56 -6.39
CA TRP A 285 -4.45 -17.97 -4.97
C TRP A 285 -3.13 -18.60 -4.52
N ASP A 286 -2.22 -18.88 -5.46
CA ASP A 286 -0.92 -19.51 -5.21
C ASP A 286 0.05 -19.21 -6.36
N VAL A 287 1.35 -19.41 -6.09
CA VAL A 287 2.44 -19.17 -7.05
C VAL A 287 2.24 -19.94 -8.37
N PRO A 288 1.92 -21.26 -8.36
CA PRO A 288 1.63 -21.99 -9.60
C PRO A 288 0.47 -21.42 -10.41
N SER A 289 -0.51 -20.79 -9.76
CA SER A 289 -1.61 -20.11 -10.45
C SER A 289 -1.15 -18.86 -11.19
N VAL A 290 -0.17 -18.10 -10.64
CA VAL A 290 0.47 -16.99 -11.37
C VAL A 290 1.22 -17.55 -12.59
N ASP A 291 2.05 -18.57 -12.41
CA ASP A 291 2.80 -19.20 -13.50
C ASP A 291 1.90 -19.79 -14.60
N PHE A 292 0.75 -20.35 -14.21
CA PHE A 292 -0.25 -20.86 -15.13
C PHE A 292 -0.83 -19.73 -15.99
N MET A 293 -1.10 -18.57 -15.37
CA MET A 293 -1.75 -17.44 -16.01
C MET A 293 -0.84 -16.64 -16.93
N GLU A 294 0.48 -16.68 -16.74
CA GLU A 294 1.46 -16.06 -17.66
C GLU A 294 1.45 -16.66 -19.08
N ARG A 295 0.73 -17.78 -19.29
CA ARG A 295 0.44 -18.33 -20.63
C ARG A 295 -0.59 -17.50 -21.40
N PHE A 296 -1.31 -16.62 -20.70
CA PHE A 296 -2.30 -15.69 -21.22
C PHE A 296 -1.80 -14.26 -21.08
N ASP A 297 -2.31 -13.35 -21.91
CA ASP A 297 -2.01 -11.93 -21.77
C ASP A 297 -2.93 -11.27 -20.74
N THR A 298 -2.78 -11.68 -19.47
CA THR A 298 -3.58 -11.13 -18.38
C THR A 298 -3.33 -9.63 -18.21
N ILE A 299 -4.40 -8.86 -18.10
CA ILE A 299 -4.32 -7.39 -18.02
C ILE A 299 -3.83 -6.90 -16.64
N MET A 300 -4.07 -7.70 -15.60
CA MET A 300 -3.67 -7.47 -14.21
C MET A 300 -3.81 -8.77 -13.41
N TYR A 301 -3.28 -8.80 -12.18
CA TYR A 301 -3.57 -9.84 -11.19
C TYR A 301 -4.40 -9.28 -10.05
N LYS A 302 -5.34 -10.07 -9.54
CA LYS A 302 -6.01 -9.82 -8.26
C LYS A 302 -5.40 -10.68 -7.16
N LEU A 303 -4.96 -10.05 -6.08
CA LEU A 303 -4.63 -10.71 -4.82
C LEU A 303 -5.88 -10.74 -3.93
N ALA A 304 -6.32 -11.94 -3.55
CA ALA A 304 -7.44 -12.11 -2.64
C ALA A 304 -7.11 -11.56 -1.24
N SER A 305 -8.14 -11.10 -0.51
CA SER A 305 -8.01 -10.64 0.88
C SER A 305 -7.28 -11.64 1.80
N ALA A 306 -7.53 -12.94 1.59
CA ALA A 306 -6.90 -14.02 2.35
C ALA A 306 -5.39 -14.14 2.15
N SER A 307 -4.88 -13.60 1.03
CA SER A 307 -3.49 -13.70 0.62
C SER A 307 -2.70 -12.41 0.84
N LEU A 308 -3.28 -11.40 1.52
CA LEU A 308 -2.59 -10.12 1.78
C LEU A 308 -1.25 -10.31 2.49
N THR A 309 -1.16 -11.29 3.39
CA THR A 309 0.03 -11.59 4.18
C THR A 309 0.94 -12.66 3.54
N ASP A 310 0.58 -13.16 2.35
CA ASP A 310 1.39 -14.11 1.59
C ASP A 310 2.42 -13.37 0.73
N PHE A 311 3.52 -12.98 1.36
CA PHE A 311 4.59 -12.22 0.69
C PHE A 311 5.25 -12.98 -0.46
N ALA A 312 5.27 -14.32 -0.43
CA ALA A 312 5.84 -15.12 -1.51
C ALA A 312 4.95 -15.04 -2.78
N LEU A 313 3.63 -15.09 -2.60
CA LEU A 313 2.69 -14.87 -3.71
C LEU A 313 2.77 -13.44 -4.24
N ILE A 314 2.86 -12.44 -3.34
CA ILE A 314 3.03 -11.03 -3.73
C ILE A 314 4.29 -10.87 -4.58
N GLU A 315 5.44 -11.34 -4.07
CA GLU A 315 6.73 -11.29 -4.78
C GLU A 315 6.62 -11.88 -6.19
N ARG A 316 6.05 -13.07 -6.31
CA ARG A 316 5.88 -13.72 -7.62
C ARG A 316 5.03 -12.89 -8.57
N ILE A 317 3.95 -12.26 -8.09
CA ILE A 317 3.13 -11.37 -8.93
C ILE A 317 3.96 -10.15 -9.37
N LEU A 318 4.73 -9.55 -8.47
CA LEU A 318 5.56 -8.37 -8.78
C LEU A 318 6.61 -8.67 -9.86
N GLU A 319 7.19 -9.89 -9.86
CA GLU A 319 8.14 -10.33 -10.89
C GLU A 319 7.53 -10.38 -12.30
N THR A 320 6.20 -10.49 -12.44
CA THR A 320 5.53 -10.44 -13.76
C THR A 320 5.51 -9.04 -14.36
N GLY A 321 5.64 -7.99 -13.53
CA GLY A 321 5.46 -6.59 -13.95
C GLY A 321 4.01 -6.21 -14.30
N ARG A 322 3.04 -7.12 -14.16
CA ARG A 322 1.62 -6.85 -14.43
C ARG A 322 0.99 -6.04 -13.29
N PRO A 323 0.06 -5.11 -13.57
CA PRO A 323 -0.66 -4.40 -12.52
C PRO A 323 -1.25 -5.34 -11.46
N LEU A 324 -1.18 -4.93 -10.19
CA LEU A 324 -1.68 -5.70 -9.05
C LEU A 324 -2.87 -4.98 -8.43
N MET A 325 -3.99 -5.67 -8.30
CA MET A 325 -5.14 -5.25 -7.50
C MET A 325 -5.19 -6.06 -6.22
N LEU A 326 -5.17 -5.41 -5.07
CA LEU A 326 -5.06 -6.06 -3.76
C LEU A 326 -6.26 -5.71 -2.88
N SER A 327 -7.00 -6.72 -2.40
CA SER A 327 -8.09 -6.51 -1.45
C SER A 327 -7.61 -6.58 0.01
N THR A 328 -8.24 -5.80 0.89
CA THR A 328 -7.80 -5.63 2.29
C THR A 328 -8.75 -6.22 3.34
N GLY A 329 -9.64 -7.15 2.94
CA GLY A 329 -10.57 -7.76 3.89
C GLY A 329 -9.85 -8.68 4.88
N MET A 330 -10.37 -8.82 6.10
CA MET A 330 -9.75 -9.60 7.19
C MET A 330 -8.40 -9.05 7.70
N SER A 331 -7.98 -7.87 7.23
CA SER A 331 -6.66 -7.33 7.51
C SER A 331 -6.72 -6.15 8.47
N THR A 332 -5.74 -6.11 9.37
CA THR A 332 -5.46 -4.92 10.17
C THR A 332 -4.79 -3.85 9.33
N MET A 333 -4.87 -2.59 9.76
CA MET A 333 -4.12 -1.50 9.10
C MET A 333 -2.62 -1.77 9.05
N LYS A 334 -2.06 -2.48 10.05
CA LYS A 334 -0.64 -2.79 10.09
C LYS A 334 -0.24 -3.82 9.02
N GLU A 335 -1.07 -4.83 8.78
CA GLU A 335 -0.83 -5.80 7.71
C GLU A 335 -0.92 -5.14 6.33
N ILE A 336 -1.88 -4.23 6.13
CA ILE A 336 -1.98 -3.44 4.90
C ILE A 336 -0.70 -2.62 4.70
N GLU A 337 -0.25 -1.88 5.72
CA GLU A 337 1.00 -1.12 5.67
C GLU A 337 2.21 -1.99 5.33
N ASN A 338 2.31 -3.17 5.94
CA ASN A 338 3.42 -4.10 5.71
C ASN A 338 3.41 -4.65 4.27
N ALA A 339 2.23 -5.03 3.74
CA ALA A 339 2.09 -5.50 2.36
C ALA A 339 2.47 -4.42 1.35
N LEU A 340 1.97 -3.19 1.54
CA LEU A 340 2.30 -2.08 0.65
C LEU A 340 3.77 -1.65 0.76
N ALA A 341 4.34 -1.67 1.96
CA ALA A 341 5.77 -1.39 2.16
C ALA A 341 6.65 -2.45 1.49
N PHE A 342 6.26 -3.73 1.56
CA PHE A 342 6.96 -4.81 0.87
C PHE A 342 6.95 -4.59 -0.65
N ILE A 343 5.78 -4.28 -1.23
CA ILE A 343 5.65 -4.00 -2.66
C ILE A 343 6.55 -2.83 -3.07
N GLU A 344 6.53 -1.73 -2.31
CA GLU A 344 7.31 -0.54 -2.65
C GLU A 344 8.83 -0.76 -2.50
N VAL A 345 9.27 -1.56 -1.50
CA VAL A 345 10.68 -1.92 -1.37
C VAL A 345 11.14 -2.82 -2.52
N PHE A 346 10.29 -3.76 -2.93
CA PHE A 346 10.62 -4.70 -4.00
C PHE A 346 10.58 -4.03 -5.38
N SER A 347 9.57 -3.20 -5.64
CA SER A 347 9.38 -2.50 -6.91
C SER A 347 8.77 -1.11 -6.67
N PRO A 348 9.61 -0.07 -6.49
CA PRO A 348 9.13 1.28 -6.25
C PRO A 348 8.23 1.79 -7.37
N GLY A 349 7.07 2.35 -7.01
CA GLY A 349 6.11 2.87 -7.99
C GLY A 349 5.37 1.81 -8.80
N TYR A 350 5.31 0.56 -8.32
CA TYR A 350 4.57 -0.52 -8.98
C TYR A 350 3.11 -0.12 -9.28
N PRO A 351 2.54 -0.51 -10.44
CA PRO A 351 1.14 -0.28 -10.77
C PRO A 351 0.21 -1.07 -9.83
N LEU A 352 -0.25 -0.41 -8.77
CA LEU A 352 -0.97 -1.02 -7.65
C LEU A 352 -2.34 -0.38 -7.44
N PHE A 353 -3.37 -1.21 -7.29
CA PHE A 353 -4.71 -0.85 -6.87
C PHE A 353 -5.00 -1.44 -5.49
N VAL A 354 -5.73 -0.72 -4.64
CA VAL A 354 -6.13 -1.22 -3.32
C VAL A 354 -7.65 -1.19 -3.17
N ALA A 355 -8.25 -2.33 -2.85
CA ALA A 355 -9.68 -2.48 -2.70
C ALA A 355 -10.05 -2.60 -1.21
N HIS A 356 -10.81 -1.63 -0.71
CA HIS A 356 -11.49 -1.79 0.57
C HIS A 356 -12.50 -2.93 0.48
N SER A 357 -12.57 -3.77 1.51
CA SER A 357 -13.36 -5.00 1.50
C SER A 357 -13.66 -5.47 2.92
N THR A 358 -14.84 -6.06 3.11
CA THR A 358 -15.18 -6.85 4.31
C THR A 358 -15.52 -8.28 3.86
N SER A 359 -14.69 -9.26 4.24
CA SER A 359 -14.80 -10.65 3.75
C SER A 359 -15.87 -11.47 4.50
N SER A 360 -17.11 -11.00 4.47
CA SER A 360 -18.30 -11.69 4.99
C SER A 360 -19.30 -11.86 3.83
N TYR A 361 -19.94 -13.02 3.70
CA TYR A 361 -20.72 -13.39 2.52
C TYR A 361 -22.10 -13.95 2.92
N PRO A 362 -23.19 -13.15 2.88
CA PRO A 362 -23.24 -11.73 2.55
C PRO A 362 -22.80 -10.83 3.72
N CYS A 363 -22.10 -9.73 3.41
CA CYS A 363 -21.72 -8.73 4.41
C CYS A 363 -22.90 -7.81 4.74
N LYS A 364 -23.09 -7.49 6.02
CA LYS A 364 -24.15 -6.58 6.45
C LYS A 364 -23.76 -5.11 6.24
N PRO A 365 -24.70 -4.20 5.94
CA PRO A 365 -24.40 -2.79 5.71
C PRO A 365 -23.57 -2.11 6.81
N GLU A 366 -23.83 -2.43 8.08
CA GLU A 366 -23.12 -1.88 9.25
C GLU A 366 -21.64 -2.33 9.34
N GLU A 367 -21.26 -3.40 8.64
CA GLU A 367 -19.90 -3.94 8.60
C GLU A 367 -19.11 -3.49 7.35
N LEU A 368 -19.76 -2.79 6.39
CA LEU A 368 -19.10 -2.37 5.15
C LEU A 368 -18.09 -1.26 5.37
N ASN A 369 -18.32 -0.36 6.32
CA ASN A 369 -17.42 0.74 6.68
C ASN A 369 -16.85 1.53 5.48
N LEU A 370 -17.71 2.04 4.59
CA LEU A 370 -17.30 2.69 3.33
C LEU A 370 -16.36 3.90 3.51
N LYS A 371 -16.35 4.54 4.68
CA LYS A 371 -15.40 5.62 5.00
C LYS A 371 -13.93 5.16 4.93
N MET A 372 -13.67 3.86 5.00
CA MET A 372 -12.32 3.31 4.81
C MET A 372 -11.74 3.61 3.44
N ILE A 373 -12.56 3.81 2.40
CA ILE A 373 -12.09 4.22 1.07
C ILE A 373 -11.30 5.53 1.19
N GLN A 374 -11.85 6.53 1.86
CA GLN A 374 -11.20 7.83 2.10
C GLN A 374 -10.01 7.71 3.06
N THR A 375 -10.11 6.86 4.07
CA THR A 375 -8.97 6.59 4.98
C THR A 375 -7.78 6.03 4.21
N LEU A 376 -8.00 5.06 3.32
CA LEU A 376 -6.96 4.46 2.47
C LEU A 376 -6.43 5.48 1.46
N GLU A 377 -7.29 6.28 0.82
CA GLU A 377 -6.89 7.33 -0.12
C GLU A 377 -5.96 8.36 0.57
N ASN A 378 -6.35 8.83 1.75
CA ASN A 378 -5.56 9.81 2.51
C ASN A 378 -4.23 9.23 3.01
N LYS A 379 -4.23 7.96 3.39
CA LYS A 379 -3.04 7.29 3.93
C LYS A 379 -2.05 6.88 2.85
N PHE A 380 -2.55 6.53 1.67
CA PHE A 380 -1.78 6.01 0.56
C PHE A 380 -2.01 6.83 -0.71
N PRO A 381 -1.62 8.13 -0.71
CA PRO A 381 -1.88 9.02 -1.83
C PRO A 381 -1.21 8.53 -3.12
N GLY A 382 -1.91 8.67 -4.23
CA GLY A 382 -1.45 8.23 -5.55
C GLY A 382 -1.63 6.74 -5.83
N ILE A 383 -2.29 5.99 -4.94
CA ILE A 383 -2.78 4.64 -5.21
C ILE A 383 -4.27 4.72 -5.51
N PRO A 384 -4.75 4.26 -6.69
CA PRO A 384 -6.18 4.16 -6.93
C PRO A 384 -6.84 3.23 -5.90
N ILE A 385 -7.81 3.77 -5.17
CA ILE A 385 -8.59 3.03 -4.17
C ILE A 385 -9.94 2.66 -4.78
N GLY A 386 -10.38 1.43 -4.54
CA GLY A 386 -11.68 0.94 -4.96
C GLY A 386 -12.38 0.14 -3.87
N TYR A 387 -13.43 -0.57 -4.26
CA TYR A 387 -14.29 -1.31 -3.34
C TYR A 387 -14.63 -2.71 -3.84
N SER A 388 -14.40 -3.72 -3.01
CA SER A 388 -14.79 -5.12 -3.26
C SER A 388 -15.97 -5.46 -2.35
N GLY A 389 -17.17 -5.50 -2.92
CA GLY A 389 -18.42 -5.65 -2.17
C GLY A 389 -18.91 -7.10 -2.09
N HIS A 390 -19.39 -7.47 -0.91
CA HIS A 390 -19.96 -8.80 -0.62
C HIS A 390 -21.35 -8.71 0.01
N GLU A 391 -21.96 -7.53 -0.01
CA GLU A 391 -23.33 -7.30 0.48
C GLU A 391 -24.38 -7.78 -0.54
N THR A 392 -25.66 -7.83 -0.14
CA THR A 392 -26.76 -8.06 -1.09
C THR A 392 -27.23 -6.79 -1.79
N GLY A 393 -27.24 -5.65 -1.09
CA GLY A 393 -27.74 -4.38 -1.63
C GLY A 393 -26.84 -3.80 -2.72
N LEU A 394 -27.40 -2.95 -3.60
CA LEU A 394 -26.65 -2.26 -4.65
C LEU A 394 -26.25 -0.83 -4.25
N ALA A 395 -27.11 -0.16 -3.48
CA ALA A 395 -26.95 1.25 -3.11
C ALA A 395 -25.64 1.54 -2.37
N THR A 396 -25.11 0.60 -1.60
CA THR A 396 -23.84 0.73 -0.89
C THR A 396 -22.64 0.71 -1.82
N THR A 397 -22.67 -0.07 -2.90
CA THR A 397 -21.62 -0.05 -3.93
C THR A 397 -21.66 1.25 -4.74
N VAL A 398 -22.86 1.76 -5.06
CA VAL A 398 -23.01 3.10 -5.65
C VAL A 398 -22.47 4.18 -4.69
N GLY A 399 -22.79 4.03 -3.39
CA GLY A 399 -22.26 4.89 -2.33
C GLY A 399 -20.74 4.82 -2.19
N ALA A 400 -20.11 3.67 -2.46
CA ALA A 400 -18.66 3.53 -2.47
C ALA A 400 -18.02 4.39 -3.58
N VAL A 401 -18.61 4.41 -4.77
CA VAL A 401 -18.18 5.28 -5.87
C VAL A 401 -18.35 6.75 -5.50
N ALA A 402 -19.50 7.13 -4.94
CA ALA A 402 -19.74 8.49 -4.44
C ALA A 402 -18.73 8.92 -3.35
N MET A 403 -18.16 7.97 -2.61
CA MET A 403 -17.13 8.21 -1.59
C MET A 403 -15.70 8.24 -2.14
N GLY A 404 -15.51 8.02 -3.45
CA GLY A 404 -14.21 8.11 -4.13
C GLY A 404 -13.66 6.79 -4.68
N ALA A 405 -14.41 5.69 -4.66
CA ALA A 405 -13.93 4.43 -5.26
C ALA A 405 -13.76 4.56 -6.79
N THR A 406 -12.54 4.33 -7.26
CA THR A 406 -12.13 4.40 -8.68
C THR A 406 -12.40 3.11 -9.45
N PHE A 407 -12.69 2.03 -8.74
CA PHE A 407 -13.13 0.76 -9.30
C PHE A 407 -14.01 0.03 -8.28
N VAL A 408 -14.89 -0.85 -8.76
CA VAL A 408 -15.74 -1.68 -7.91
C VAL A 408 -15.78 -3.12 -8.41
N GLU A 409 -15.85 -4.06 -7.47
CA GLU A 409 -15.98 -5.49 -7.73
C GLU A 409 -17.20 -6.04 -6.98
N ARG A 410 -18.04 -6.80 -7.67
CA ARG A 410 -19.18 -7.53 -7.08
C ARG A 410 -19.25 -8.94 -7.66
N HIS A 411 -19.52 -9.93 -6.81
CA HIS A 411 -19.80 -11.28 -7.28
C HIS A 411 -21.00 -11.28 -8.23
N PHE A 412 -20.93 -12.08 -9.28
CA PHE A 412 -21.89 -12.11 -10.37
C PHE A 412 -22.40 -13.54 -10.62
N THR A 413 -23.71 -13.69 -10.76
CA THR A 413 -24.36 -14.98 -10.98
C THR A 413 -25.49 -14.86 -11.99
N LEU A 414 -25.88 -15.98 -12.60
CA LEU A 414 -27.12 -16.06 -13.39
C LEU A 414 -28.35 -16.10 -12.50
N ASP A 415 -28.26 -16.79 -11.36
CA ASP A 415 -29.33 -17.00 -10.39
C ASP A 415 -28.72 -17.22 -9.00
N ARG A 416 -29.24 -16.55 -7.97
CA ARG A 416 -28.76 -16.67 -6.58
C ARG A 416 -29.19 -17.97 -5.90
N ALA A 417 -30.17 -18.68 -6.45
CA ALA A 417 -30.62 -19.98 -5.97
C ALA A 417 -29.77 -21.15 -6.49
N MET A 418 -28.83 -20.89 -7.42
CA MET A 418 -27.89 -21.90 -7.87
C MET A 418 -26.99 -22.40 -6.74
N TRP A 419 -26.54 -23.65 -6.86
CA TRP A 419 -25.68 -24.27 -5.86
C TRP A 419 -24.26 -23.68 -5.89
N GLY A 420 -23.75 -23.33 -4.70
CA GLY A 420 -22.39 -22.79 -4.49
C GLY A 420 -22.38 -21.72 -3.40
N SER A 421 -21.23 -21.48 -2.77
CA SER A 421 -21.11 -20.60 -1.60
C SER A 421 -21.36 -19.12 -1.92
N ASP A 422 -21.02 -18.69 -3.12
CA ASP A 422 -20.91 -17.28 -3.45
C ASP A 422 -22.19 -16.75 -4.11
N HIS A 423 -23.06 -17.62 -4.62
CA HIS A 423 -24.32 -17.25 -5.29
C HIS A 423 -25.21 -16.37 -4.40
N ALA A 424 -25.30 -16.65 -3.10
CA ALA A 424 -26.12 -15.87 -2.18
C ALA A 424 -25.67 -14.41 -2.04
N ALA A 425 -24.37 -14.12 -2.15
CA ALA A 425 -23.82 -12.76 -2.11
C ALA A 425 -23.70 -12.12 -3.51
N SER A 426 -23.94 -12.89 -4.56
CA SER A 426 -23.80 -12.46 -5.95
C SER A 426 -24.97 -11.60 -6.44
N VAL A 427 -24.68 -10.77 -7.43
CA VAL A 427 -25.65 -9.93 -8.14
C VAL A 427 -26.06 -10.63 -9.43
N GLU A 428 -27.37 -10.66 -9.70
CA GLU A 428 -27.95 -11.20 -10.94
C GLU A 428 -27.90 -10.17 -12.09
N PRO A 429 -28.09 -10.59 -13.36
CA PRO A 429 -27.89 -9.72 -14.53
C PRO A 429 -28.66 -8.39 -14.47
N GLN A 430 -29.94 -8.43 -14.12
CA GLN A 430 -30.74 -7.21 -14.00
C GLN A 430 -30.27 -6.30 -12.86
N GLY A 431 -29.77 -6.89 -11.77
CA GLY A 431 -29.17 -6.16 -10.66
C GLY A 431 -27.87 -5.47 -11.08
N PHE A 432 -27.04 -6.15 -11.86
CA PHE A 432 -25.77 -5.62 -12.33
C PHE A 432 -25.96 -4.52 -13.38
N GLN A 433 -26.94 -4.67 -14.28
CA GLN A 433 -27.37 -3.60 -15.20
C GLN A 433 -27.79 -2.32 -14.45
N ARG A 434 -28.59 -2.47 -13.37
CA ARG A 434 -28.97 -1.34 -12.50
C ARG A 434 -27.76 -0.74 -11.82
N LEU A 435 -26.86 -1.58 -11.29
CA LEU A 435 -25.64 -1.13 -10.63
C LEU A 435 -24.76 -0.29 -11.56
N VAL A 436 -24.50 -0.76 -12.79
CA VAL A 436 -23.70 -0.03 -13.78
C VAL A 436 -24.37 1.30 -14.13
N ARG A 437 -25.68 1.30 -14.42
CA ARG A 437 -26.45 2.53 -14.67
C ARG A 437 -26.31 3.53 -13.52
N ASP A 438 -26.59 3.09 -12.30
CA ASP A 438 -26.61 3.97 -11.11
C ASP A 438 -25.22 4.53 -10.80
N ILE A 439 -24.15 3.76 -11.06
CA ILE A 439 -22.76 4.26 -10.99
C ILE A 439 -22.55 5.37 -12.03
N ARG A 440 -22.95 5.16 -13.30
CA ARG A 440 -22.79 6.19 -14.35
C ARG A 440 -23.61 7.45 -14.06
N ASP A 441 -24.81 7.31 -13.49
CA ASP A 441 -25.63 8.44 -13.08
C ASP A 441 -24.97 9.24 -11.95
N VAL A 442 -24.37 8.56 -10.95
CA VAL A 442 -23.64 9.21 -9.86
C VAL A 442 -22.38 9.93 -10.36
N GLU A 443 -21.61 9.31 -11.27
CA GLU A 443 -20.45 9.95 -11.88
C GLU A 443 -20.83 11.24 -12.62
N THR A 444 -21.94 11.21 -13.35
CA THR A 444 -22.48 12.39 -14.05
C THR A 444 -22.97 13.45 -13.05
N ALA A 445 -23.67 13.02 -12.00
CA ALA A 445 -24.26 13.91 -10.99
C ALA A 445 -23.22 14.55 -10.05
N ALA A 446 -22.03 13.95 -9.89
CA ALA A 446 -20.98 14.46 -9.02
C ALA A 446 -20.52 15.88 -9.41
N GLY A 447 -20.46 16.17 -10.70
CA GLY A 447 -20.14 17.51 -11.22
C GLY A 447 -18.73 18.00 -10.86
N ASP A 448 -18.55 19.33 -10.90
CA ASP A 448 -17.26 20.01 -10.65
C ASP A 448 -17.20 20.74 -9.29
N GLY A 449 -18.26 20.63 -8.48
CA GLY A 449 -18.36 21.31 -7.19
C GLY A 449 -18.58 22.83 -7.26
N ILE A 450 -18.71 23.43 -8.45
CA ILE A 450 -18.89 24.87 -8.61
C ILE A 450 -20.40 25.20 -8.59
N LYS A 451 -20.86 26.01 -7.62
CA LYS A 451 -22.26 26.44 -7.57
C LYS A 451 -22.60 27.34 -8.75
N LYS A 452 -23.54 26.87 -9.56
CA LYS A 452 -24.10 27.60 -10.70
C LYS A 452 -25.61 27.73 -10.57
N VAL A 453 -26.16 28.74 -11.24
CA VAL A 453 -27.59 28.86 -11.52
C VAL A 453 -27.79 28.34 -12.93
N TYR A 454 -28.52 27.25 -13.08
CA TYR A 454 -28.79 26.68 -14.39
C TYR A 454 -29.85 27.50 -15.12
N GLU A 455 -29.85 27.44 -16.45
CA GLU A 455 -30.83 28.12 -17.29
C GLU A 455 -32.27 27.73 -16.92
N SER A 456 -32.48 26.45 -16.61
CA SER A 456 -33.76 25.90 -16.12
C SER A 456 -34.21 26.50 -14.78
N GLU A 457 -33.30 27.08 -13.99
CA GLU A 457 -33.61 27.75 -12.73
C GLU A 457 -33.99 29.23 -12.91
N LEU A 458 -33.73 29.85 -14.07
CA LEU A 458 -33.96 31.30 -14.27
C LEU A 458 -35.45 31.67 -14.19
N ALA A 459 -36.33 30.86 -14.80
CA ALA A 459 -37.77 31.10 -14.74
C ALA A 459 -38.34 30.91 -13.31
N PRO A 460 -38.05 29.80 -12.60
CA PRO A 460 -38.38 29.68 -11.17
C PRO A 460 -37.80 30.80 -10.31
N MET A 461 -36.56 31.22 -10.58
CA MET A 461 -35.90 32.29 -9.84
C MET A 461 -36.66 33.61 -9.99
N LYS A 462 -37.01 34.00 -11.21
CA LYS A 462 -37.81 35.21 -11.48
C LYS A 462 -39.19 35.15 -10.83
N ARG A 463 -39.82 33.98 -10.81
CA ARG A 463 -41.17 33.79 -10.26
C ARG A 463 -41.20 33.78 -8.73
N LEU A 464 -40.18 33.21 -8.08
CA LEU A 464 -40.23 32.86 -6.66
C LEU A 464 -39.30 33.71 -5.77
N ARG A 465 -38.24 34.32 -6.30
CA ARG A 465 -37.35 35.15 -5.50
C ARG A 465 -37.90 36.57 -5.35
N VAL A 466 -37.94 37.04 -4.10
CA VAL A 466 -38.33 38.42 -3.76
C VAL A 466 -37.27 39.42 -4.25
N ASN A 467 -35.99 39.10 -4.09
CA ASN A 467 -34.86 39.90 -4.56
C ASN A 467 -33.93 39.04 -5.41
N ILE A 468 -33.57 39.55 -6.58
CA ILE A 468 -32.68 38.90 -7.56
C ILE A 468 -31.41 39.73 -7.65
N SER A 469 -30.23 39.08 -7.65
CA SER A 469 -28.96 39.79 -7.85
C SER A 469 -28.91 40.43 -9.24
N ASP A 470 -28.24 41.57 -9.36
CA ASP A 470 -28.29 42.41 -10.57
C ASP A 470 -27.89 41.65 -11.85
N GLU A 471 -26.93 40.73 -11.74
CA GLU A 471 -26.47 39.85 -12.83
C GLU A 471 -27.57 38.96 -13.46
N TYR A 472 -28.70 38.75 -12.78
CA TYR A 472 -29.84 37.95 -13.26
C TYR A 472 -31.11 38.78 -13.50
N LYS A 473 -31.09 40.11 -13.25
CA LYS A 473 -32.26 40.97 -13.48
C LYS A 473 -32.58 41.17 -14.96
N GLU A 474 -31.56 41.20 -15.82
CA GLU A 474 -31.70 41.57 -17.24
C GLU A 474 -31.59 40.40 -18.24
N LYS A 475 -31.28 39.17 -17.80
CA LYS A 475 -31.18 38.04 -18.74
C LYS A 475 -32.55 37.75 -19.37
N PRO A 476 -32.75 37.89 -20.70
CA PRO A 476 -34.00 37.55 -21.35
C PRO A 476 -34.33 36.07 -21.12
N LEU A 477 -35.61 35.74 -20.94
CA LEU A 477 -36.03 34.34 -21.03
C LEU A 477 -35.84 33.93 -22.49
N MET A 478 -34.85 33.10 -22.80
CA MET A 478 -34.83 32.42 -24.09
C MET A 478 -36.04 31.48 -24.12
N SER A 479 -36.85 31.63 -25.16
CA SER A 479 -38.14 30.96 -25.36
C SER A 479 -37.99 29.49 -25.71
#